data_AF-A0A1V5AYL8-F1
#
_entry.id   AF-A0A1V5AYL8-F1
#
_cell.length_a   1.000
_cell.length_b   1.000
_cell.length_c   1.000
_cell.angle_alpha   90.00
_cell.angle_beta   90.00
_cell.angle_gamma   90.00
#
_symmetry.space_group_name_H-M   'P 1'
#
loop_
_entity.id
_entity.type
_entity.pdbx_description
1 polymer ?
#
loop_
_entity_poly.entity_id
_entity_poly.type
_entity_poly.pdbx_seq_one_letter_code
_entity_poly.pdbx_strand_id
1 'polypeptide(L)'
;MKWMALAVFMLLLLGIAQSGIAQDYPLQMSNGVVNCTIFGSFKDPGFTGTAYSDSYSVLVVDSRLSRLNESDKEAIRAVYSLTDGNDRVFQASPQNIKELQPGRRLIGFVVPKETIAKSLTIDLSSDRNGGEQFSLRFPELVNISNENVTLLYYGVLRSSVTSYKKTIELDVAISNNGTKKLVIEANNFTLKDQWGWEYMSREYDNYIKKGMSETVLVQNETIRSNLIFNSVSPLSRPVELIYRYSNSSYLTMNIDFEGGLLSAEPENVCTDCESPEDSASSLAGSIKATKARLAKVKKLNSTSESAPKGRDEL
;
A
#
# COMPACT_ATOMS: atom_id res chain seq x y z
N MET A 1 23.18 -38.05 -26.87
CA MET A 1 21.81 -37.51 -26.81
C MET A 1 21.17 -37.51 -25.41
N LYS A 2 21.39 -38.50 -24.54
CA LYS A 2 20.75 -38.55 -23.20
C LYS A 2 21.24 -37.49 -22.18
N TRP A 3 22.45 -36.95 -22.36
CA TRP A 3 23.04 -35.97 -21.43
C TRP A 3 22.63 -34.52 -21.71
N MET A 4 22.27 -34.21 -22.97
CA MET A 4 21.75 -32.88 -23.32
C MET A 4 20.32 -32.66 -22.85
N ALA A 5 19.48 -33.71 -22.81
CA ALA A 5 18.15 -33.63 -22.22
C ALA A 5 18.20 -33.36 -20.71
N LEU A 6 19.18 -33.92 -19.99
CA LEU A 6 19.37 -33.68 -18.56
C LEU A 6 19.86 -32.25 -18.26
N ALA A 7 20.75 -31.72 -19.11
CA ALA A 7 21.25 -30.35 -19.00
C ALA A 7 20.16 -29.31 -19.29
N VAL A 8 19.31 -29.55 -20.30
CA VAL A 8 18.15 -28.70 -20.61
C VAL A 8 17.10 -28.77 -19.49
N PHE A 9 16.87 -29.94 -18.89
CA PHE A 9 15.94 -30.10 -17.78
C PHE A 9 16.44 -29.43 -16.47
N MET A 10 17.75 -29.46 -16.21
CA MET A 10 18.36 -28.74 -15.08
C MET A 10 18.39 -27.21 -15.28
N LEU A 11 18.59 -26.73 -16.51
CA LEU A 11 18.51 -25.30 -16.85
C LEU A 11 17.07 -24.76 -16.77
N LEU A 12 16.07 -25.59 -17.10
CA LEU A 12 14.65 -25.25 -16.89
C LEU A 12 14.26 -25.20 -15.41
N LEU A 13 14.89 -25.99 -14.53
CA LEU A 13 14.62 -25.95 -13.08
C LEU A 13 15.32 -24.79 -12.36
N LEU A 14 16.46 -24.32 -12.86
CA LEU A 14 17.17 -23.14 -12.33
C LEU A 14 16.61 -21.81 -12.87
N GLY A 15 15.96 -21.82 -14.03
CA GLY A 15 15.32 -20.63 -14.62
C GLY A 15 13.97 -20.22 -14.00
N ILE A 16 13.36 -21.08 -13.16
CA ILE A 16 12.08 -20.79 -12.49
C ILE A 16 12.30 -20.21 -11.07
N ALA A 17 13.54 -20.16 -10.59
CA ALA A 17 13.87 -19.72 -9.23
C ALA A 17 14.37 -18.27 -9.10
N GLN A 18 14.26 -17.45 -10.16
CA GLN A 18 14.73 -16.05 -10.16
C GLN A 18 13.70 -15.03 -10.66
N SER A 19 12.41 -15.36 -10.65
CA SER A 19 11.36 -14.34 -10.68
C SER A 19 11.15 -13.82 -9.25
N GLY A 20 11.32 -12.51 -9.05
CA GLY A 20 11.10 -11.85 -7.77
C GLY A 20 9.72 -12.22 -7.22
N ILE A 21 9.70 -12.85 -6.04
CA ILE A 21 8.46 -13.21 -5.37
C ILE A 21 7.85 -11.90 -4.85
N ALA A 22 7.01 -11.26 -5.65
CA ALA A 22 6.02 -10.33 -5.13
C ALA A 22 5.00 -11.15 -4.33
N GLN A 23 5.32 -11.45 -3.07
CA GLN A 23 4.34 -12.00 -2.14
C GLN A 23 3.52 -10.84 -1.56
N ASP A 24 2.72 -10.22 -2.41
CA ASP A 24 1.69 -9.30 -1.95
C ASP A 24 0.42 -10.10 -1.68
N TYR A 25 0.17 -10.26 -0.37
CA TYR A 25 -0.84 -11.03 0.34
C TYR A 25 -1.19 -12.47 -0.14
N PRO A 26 -1.50 -13.40 0.80
CA PRO A 26 -1.52 -13.18 2.24
C PRO A 26 -0.12 -13.16 2.85
N LEU A 27 0.12 -12.22 3.78
CA LEU A 27 1.37 -12.16 4.53
C LEU A 27 1.27 -13.13 5.71
N GLN A 28 2.27 -13.98 5.90
CA GLN A 28 2.27 -14.98 6.97
C GLN A 28 3.45 -14.79 7.92
N MET A 29 3.21 -15.01 9.21
CA MET A 29 4.24 -14.99 10.24
C MET A 29 3.84 -15.91 11.39
N SER A 30 4.81 -16.57 12.01
CA SER A 30 4.57 -17.44 13.15
C SER A 30 5.68 -17.34 14.18
N ASN A 31 5.32 -17.56 15.45
CA ASN A 31 6.28 -17.77 16.54
C ASN A 31 6.52 -19.27 16.85
N GLY A 32 6.11 -20.18 15.96
CA GLY A 32 6.20 -21.63 16.18
C GLY A 32 5.04 -22.23 16.98
N VAL A 33 4.16 -21.41 17.56
CA VAL A 33 2.97 -21.87 18.31
C VAL A 33 1.69 -21.35 17.64
N VAL A 34 1.65 -20.06 17.35
CA VAL A 34 0.58 -19.36 16.65
C VAL A 34 1.10 -18.89 15.29
N ASN A 35 0.26 -19.04 14.27
CA ASN A 35 0.45 -18.46 12.94
C ASN A 35 -0.52 -17.29 12.76
N CYS A 36 -0.04 -16.21 12.17
CA CYS A 36 -0.83 -15.08 11.73
C CYS A 36 -0.79 -15.00 10.21
N THR A 37 -1.96 -14.97 9.60
CA THR A 37 -2.15 -14.69 8.18
C THR A 37 -2.85 -13.35 8.04
N ILE A 38 -2.22 -12.37 7.40
CA ILE A 38 -2.89 -11.12 7.00
C ILE A 38 -3.39 -11.32 5.57
N PHE A 39 -4.65 -10.98 5.31
CA PHE A 39 -5.27 -11.05 3.98
C PHE A 39 -5.22 -9.71 3.25
N GLY A 40 -5.16 -8.61 4.00
CA GLY A 40 -5.07 -7.28 3.45
C GLY A 40 -5.18 -6.21 4.52
N SER A 41 -5.04 -4.96 4.09
CA SER A 41 -5.27 -3.80 4.93
C SER A 41 -5.90 -2.67 4.12
N PHE A 42 -6.77 -1.89 4.76
CA PHE A 42 -7.42 -0.73 4.15
C PHE A 42 -7.63 0.36 5.21
N LYS A 43 -7.85 1.59 4.79
CA LYS A 43 -8.36 2.63 5.68
C LYS A 43 -9.88 2.68 5.57
N ASP A 44 -10.57 2.94 6.68
CA ASP A 44 -12.01 3.17 6.71
C ASP A 44 -12.37 4.11 7.89
N PRO A 45 -12.62 5.40 7.65
CA PRO A 45 -13.00 6.34 8.68
C PRO A 45 -14.30 5.99 9.43
N GLY A 46 -15.15 5.13 8.86
CA GLY A 46 -16.42 4.70 9.46
C GLY A 46 -16.34 3.39 10.25
N PHE A 47 -15.17 2.74 10.29
CA PHE A 47 -15.06 1.36 10.79
C PHE A 47 -15.53 1.18 12.24
N THR A 48 -15.28 2.15 13.12
CA THR A 48 -15.64 2.10 14.54
C THR A 48 -17.09 2.54 14.81
N GLY A 49 -17.84 2.94 13.78
CA GLY A 49 -19.17 3.54 13.93
C GLY A 49 -19.16 4.99 14.41
N THR A 50 -17.99 5.55 14.72
CA THR A 50 -17.80 6.97 15.02
C THR A 50 -17.13 7.65 13.85
N ALA A 51 -17.72 8.73 13.34
CA ALA A 51 -17.05 9.56 12.34
C ALA A 51 -15.84 10.27 12.99
N TYR A 52 -14.65 10.05 12.45
CA TYR A 52 -13.47 10.81 12.82
C TYR A 52 -13.40 12.12 12.02
N SER A 53 -12.73 13.12 12.58
CA SER A 53 -12.39 14.36 11.87
C SER A 53 -11.57 14.06 10.62
N ASP A 54 -11.54 14.98 9.65
CA ASP A 54 -10.77 14.85 8.40
C ASP A 54 -9.26 14.58 8.57
N SER A 55 -8.72 14.81 9.78
CA SER A 55 -7.31 14.55 10.13
C SER A 55 -7.00 13.11 10.53
N TYR A 56 -8.01 12.29 10.84
CA TYR A 56 -7.86 10.92 11.34
C TYR A 56 -8.66 9.92 10.50
N SER A 57 -8.21 8.67 10.51
CA SER A 57 -8.89 7.53 9.89
C SER A 57 -8.66 6.30 10.76
N VAL A 58 -9.39 5.22 10.47
CA VAL A 58 -9.08 3.90 11.03
C VAL A 58 -8.32 3.12 9.98
N LEU A 59 -7.12 2.63 10.29
CA LEU A 59 -6.43 1.63 9.48
C LEU A 59 -6.88 0.25 9.97
N VAL A 60 -7.46 -0.54 9.07
CA VAL A 60 -8.04 -1.84 9.34
C VAL A 60 -7.16 -2.92 8.73
N VAL A 61 -6.82 -3.93 9.52
CA VAL A 61 -6.07 -5.10 9.08
C VAL A 61 -6.97 -6.33 9.13
N ASP A 62 -7.15 -7.00 8.00
CA ASP A 62 -7.85 -8.30 7.93
C ASP A 62 -6.85 -9.41 8.19
N SER A 63 -7.01 -10.11 9.31
CA SER A 63 -6.05 -11.11 9.75
C SER A 63 -6.74 -12.35 10.31
N ARG A 64 -6.03 -13.47 10.30
CA ARG A 64 -6.39 -14.68 11.00
C ARG A 64 -5.25 -15.13 11.90
N LEU A 65 -5.57 -15.45 13.14
CA LEU A 65 -4.70 -16.22 14.02
C LEU A 65 -5.15 -17.68 14.04
N SER A 66 -4.19 -18.61 13.99
CA SER A 66 -4.44 -20.05 14.12
C SER A 66 -3.31 -20.73 14.88
N ARG A 67 -3.62 -21.72 15.72
CA ARG A 67 -2.62 -22.57 16.37
C ARG A 67 -2.08 -23.58 15.37
N LEU A 68 -0.77 -23.82 15.39
CA LEU A 68 -0.13 -24.74 14.44
C LEU A 68 -0.39 -26.22 14.78
N ASN A 69 -0.46 -26.56 16.06
CA ASN A 69 -0.51 -27.96 16.53
C ASN A 69 -1.69 -28.24 17.48
N GLU A 70 -2.64 -27.32 17.57
CA GLU A 70 -3.81 -27.43 18.45
C GLU A 70 -5.07 -26.99 17.71
N SER A 71 -6.24 -27.43 18.18
CA SER A 71 -7.50 -26.94 17.62
C SER A 71 -7.76 -25.50 18.04
N ASP A 72 -8.20 -24.66 17.11
CA ASP A 72 -8.69 -23.29 17.35
C ASP A 72 -10.08 -23.26 18.01
N LYS A 73 -10.35 -24.16 18.97
CA LYS A 73 -11.64 -24.22 19.69
C LYS A 73 -11.87 -23.02 20.60
N GLU A 74 -10.79 -22.47 21.14
CA GLU A 74 -10.81 -21.24 21.91
C GLU A 74 -10.18 -20.11 21.11
N ALA A 75 -10.76 -18.91 21.22
CA ALA A 75 -10.23 -17.73 20.55
C ALA A 75 -8.85 -17.37 21.13
N ILE A 76 -7.85 -17.23 20.25
CA ILE A 76 -6.50 -16.80 20.61
C ILE A 76 -6.57 -15.34 21.08
N ARG A 77 -6.16 -15.12 22.34
CA ARG A 77 -6.12 -13.78 22.95
C ARG A 77 -4.87 -13.04 22.53
N ALA A 78 -5.04 -11.86 21.96
CA ALA A 78 -3.93 -11.10 21.42
C ALA A 78 -4.17 -9.60 21.62
N VAL A 79 -3.10 -8.88 21.91
CA VAL A 79 -3.05 -7.42 21.87
C VAL A 79 -2.30 -7.02 20.61
N TYR A 80 -2.82 -6.03 19.89
CA TYR A 80 -2.27 -5.62 18.61
C TYR A 80 -1.76 -4.20 18.68
N SER A 81 -0.56 -3.99 18.15
CA SER A 81 -0.02 -2.65 17.96
C SER A 81 0.50 -2.46 16.54
N LEU A 82 0.19 -1.31 15.97
CA LEU A 82 0.65 -0.88 14.65
C LEU A 82 1.77 0.12 14.83
N THR A 83 2.91 -0.11 14.17
CA THR A 83 3.97 0.89 14.05
C THR A 83 3.91 1.52 12.67
N ASP A 84 4.00 2.86 12.59
CA ASP A 84 4.03 3.59 11.33
C ASP A 84 5.44 3.89 10.81
N GLY A 85 5.53 4.50 9.63
CA GLY A 85 6.81 4.92 9.03
C GLY A 85 7.61 5.95 9.84
N ASN A 86 7.01 6.60 10.84
CA ASN A 86 7.67 7.54 11.75
C ASN A 86 7.95 6.91 13.12
N ASP A 87 7.88 5.57 13.22
CA ASP A 87 8.06 4.79 14.45
C ASP A 87 7.06 5.14 15.56
N ARG A 88 5.91 5.72 15.22
CA ARG A 88 4.81 5.92 16.17
C ARG A 88 4.02 4.63 16.33
N VAL A 89 3.67 4.30 17.57
CA VAL A 89 2.95 3.08 17.92
C VAL A 89 1.50 3.41 18.24
N PHE A 90 0.58 2.68 17.59
CA PHE A 90 -0.86 2.79 17.78
C PHE A 90 -1.40 1.47 18.30
N GLN A 91 -2.05 1.48 19.45
CA GLN A 91 -2.65 0.29 20.05
C GLN A 91 -4.07 0.09 19.51
N ALA A 92 -4.43 -1.14 19.18
CA ALA A 92 -5.81 -1.48 18.86
C ALA A 92 -6.65 -1.52 20.14
N SER A 93 -7.79 -0.84 20.12
CA SER A 93 -8.78 -1.01 21.19
C SER A 93 -9.61 -2.27 20.94
N PRO A 94 -9.97 -3.06 21.97
CA PRO A 94 -10.84 -4.24 21.80
C PRO A 94 -12.16 -3.94 21.09
N GLN A 95 -12.72 -2.74 21.27
CA GLN A 95 -13.95 -2.31 20.60
C GLN A 95 -13.80 -2.11 19.07
N ASN A 96 -12.55 -2.02 18.60
CA ASN A 96 -12.20 -1.89 17.19
C ASN A 96 -11.75 -3.23 16.60
N ILE A 97 -12.04 -4.35 17.26
CA ILE A 97 -11.75 -5.68 16.75
C ILE A 97 -13.09 -6.34 16.43
N LYS A 98 -13.31 -6.67 15.16
CA LYS A 98 -14.53 -7.33 14.68
C LYS A 98 -14.20 -8.72 14.18
N GLU A 99 -14.79 -9.74 14.81
CA GLU A 99 -14.67 -11.12 14.33
C GLU A 99 -15.48 -11.30 13.05
N LEU A 100 -14.88 -11.89 12.01
CA LEU A 100 -15.55 -12.24 10.76
C LEU A 100 -15.92 -13.73 10.73
N GLN A 101 -14.99 -14.57 11.15
CA GLN A 101 -15.09 -16.03 11.24
C GLN A 101 -14.17 -16.47 12.38
N PRO A 102 -14.33 -17.68 12.96
CA PRO A 102 -13.45 -18.16 14.02
C PRO A 102 -11.95 -17.97 13.67
N GLY A 103 -11.28 -17.13 14.46
CA GLY A 103 -9.86 -16.80 14.31
C GLY A 103 -9.56 -15.67 13.31
N ARG A 104 -10.47 -15.36 12.37
CA ARG A 104 -10.36 -14.27 11.40
C ARG A 104 -11.08 -13.02 11.88
N ARG A 105 -10.35 -11.92 11.97
CA ARG A 105 -10.80 -10.65 12.54
C ARG A 105 -10.31 -9.44 11.74
N LEU A 106 -11.12 -8.40 11.72
CA LEU A 106 -10.72 -7.05 11.31
C LEU A 106 -10.23 -6.28 12.54
N ILE A 107 -9.01 -5.77 12.48
CA ILE A 107 -8.36 -5.05 13.58
C ILE A 107 -8.20 -3.59 13.19
N GLY A 108 -8.91 -2.69 13.87
CA GLY A 108 -8.90 -1.25 13.58
C GLY A 108 -7.97 -0.44 14.50
N PHE A 109 -7.09 0.35 13.89
CA PHE A 109 -6.18 1.28 14.55
C PHE A 109 -6.58 2.72 14.21
N VAL A 110 -6.84 3.56 15.21
CA VAL A 110 -7.10 4.98 14.99
C VAL A 110 -5.77 5.69 14.73
N VAL A 111 -5.61 6.24 13.53
CA VAL A 111 -4.35 6.81 13.06
C VAL A 111 -4.60 8.13 12.34
N PRO A 112 -3.60 9.04 12.26
CA PRO A 112 -3.65 10.15 11.32
C PRO A 112 -3.95 9.65 9.89
N LYS A 113 -4.75 10.41 9.12
CA LYS A 113 -5.16 10.02 7.75
C LYS A 113 -3.96 9.67 6.86
N GLU A 114 -2.86 10.39 7.05
CA GLU A 114 -1.63 10.27 6.26
C GLU A 114 -0.77 9.06 6.62
N THR A 115 -1.11 8.31 7.68
CA THR A 115 -0.29 7.23 8.23
C THR A 115 0.00 6.13 7.20
N ILE A 116 1.25 5.68 7.19
CA ILE A 116 1.75 4.56 6.40
C ILE A 116 2.12 3.46 7.39
N ALA A 117 1.47 2.30 7.30
CA ALA A 117 1.78 1.17 8.15
C ALA A 117 3.17 0.60 7.82
N LYS A 118 3.97 0.32 8.85
CA LYS A 118 5.31 -0.27 8.74
C LYS A 118 5.33 -1.69 9.27
N SER A 119 4.73 -1.92 10.44
CA SER A 119 4.62 -3.27 11.00
C SER A 119 3.41 -3.42 11.92
N LEU A 120 2.92 -4.65 12.00
CA LEU A 120 1.95 -5.12 12.99
C LEU A 120 2.70 -5.98 14.01
N THR A 121 2.58 -5.64 15.29
CA THR A 121 3.08 -6.47 16.40
C THR A 121 1.89 -7.13 17.09
N ILE A 122 2.04 -8.42 17.34
CA ILE A 122 1.04 -9.28 17.97
C ILE A 122 1.63 -9.76 19.29
N ASP A 123 1.07 -9.25 20.38
CA ASP A 123 1.42 -9.66 21.73
C ASP A 123 0.42 -10.70 22.23
N LEU A 124 0.93 -11.91 22.49
CA LEU A 124 0.17 -13.07 22.92
C LEU A 124 0.33 -13.36 24.41
N SER A 125 0.90 -12.44 25.19
CA SER A 125 1.12 -12.58 26.64
C SER A 125 -0.16 -12.86 27.44
N SER A 126 -1.32 -12.46 26.92
CA SER A 126 -2.64 -12.73 27.52
C SER A 126 -3.20 -14.14 27.23
N ASP A 127 -2.53 -14.90 26.36
CA ASP A 127 -2.88 -16.27 25.96
C ASP A 127 -1.87 -17.26 26.55
N ARG A 128 -2.36 -18.20 27.38
CA ARG A 128 -1.48 -19.14 28.10
C ARG A 128 -0.64 -20.01 27.16
N ASN A 129 -1.17 -20.30 25.97
CA ASN A 129 -0.52 -21.12 24.95
C ASN A 129 -0.14 -20.25 23.74
N GLY A 130 0.03 -18.94 23.92
CA GLY A 130 0.27 -18.00 22.82
C GLY A 130 1.71 -18.01 22.32
N GLY A 131 2.67 -18.34 23.18
CA GLY A 131 4.09 -18.19 22.90
C GLY A 131 4.56 -16.74 22.98
N GLU A 132 5.73 -16.45 22.40
CA GLU A 132 6.31 -15.10 22.41
C GLU A 132 5.58 -14.15 21.44
N GLN A 133 5.65 -12.84 21.73
CA GLN A 133 5.20 -11.83 20.78
C GLN A 133 6.00 -11.90 19.47
N PHE A 134 5.39 -11.49 18.38
CA PHE A 134 6.07 -11.38 17.09
C PHE A 134 5.55 -10.21 16.27
N SER A 135 6.36 -9.76 15.32
CA SER A 135 6.04 -8.63 14.45
C SER A 135 6.14 -9.02 12.99
N LEU A 136 5.16 -8.56 12.21
CA LEU A 136 5.11 -8.70 10.76
C LEU A 136 5.31 -7.33 10.13
N ARG A 137 6.19 -7.25 9.13
CA ARG A 137 6.43 -6.02 8.37
C ARG A 137 5.51 -5.95 7.16
N PHE A 138 4.87 -4.81 6.98
CA PHE A 138 4.12 -4.55 5.76
C PHE A 138 5.08 -4.30 4.60
N PRO A 139 4.69 -4.64 3.35
CA PRO A 139 5.47 -4.31 2.18
C PRO A 139 5.64 -2.79 2.05
N GLU A 140 6.68 -2.38 1.35
CA GLU A 140 6.90 -0.98 1.03
C GLU A 140 5.78 -0.45 0.11
N LEU A 141 5.57 0.86 0.14
CA LEU A 141 4.57 1.48 -0.72
C LEU A 141 4.94 1.33 -2.19
N VAL A 142 3.93 1.02 -3.01
CA VAL A 142 4.12 0.95 -4.46
C VAL A 142 4.28 2.35 -5.02
N ASN A 143 5.34 2.55 -5.80
CA ASN A 143 5.61 3.78 -6.50
C ASN A 143 6.08 3.53 -7.93
N ILE A 144 5.83 4.51 -8.79
CA ILE A 144 6.39 4.57 -10.14
C ILE A 144 6.79 6.01 -10.44
N SER A 145 7.94 6.17 -11.08
CA SER A 145 8.50 7.49 -11.35
C SER A 145 9.21 7.52 -12.70
N ASN A 146 9.12 8.66 -13.37
CA ASN A 146 9.97 9.02 -14.49
C ASN A 146 10.49 10.47 -14.32
N GLU A 147 11.08 11.02 -15.37
CA GLU A 147 11.60 12.39 -15.41
C GLU A 147 10.55 13.49 -15.23
N ASN A 148 9.27 13.20 -15.51
CA ASN A 148 8.18 14.17 -15.51
C ASN A 148 7.29 14.04 -14.26
N VAL A 149 7.04 12.83 -13.78
CA VAL A 149 6.04 12.55 -12.75
C VAL A 149 6.50 11.41 -11.82
N THR A 150 6.16 11.52 -10.54
CA THR A 150 6.10 10.38 -9.62
C THR A 150 4.66 10.13 -9.18
N LEU A 151 4.21 8.89 -9.22
CA LEU A 151 2.96 8.41 -8.62
C LEU A 151 3.28 7.47 -7.46
N LEU A 152 2.67 7.73 -6.31
CA LEU A 152 2.75 6.90 -5.10
C LEU A 152 1.35 6.39 -4.76
N TYR A 153 1.22 5.11 -4.41
CA TYR A 153 -0.02 4.51 -3.97
C TYR A 153 0.06 4.11 -2.51
N TYR A 154 -0.93 4.53 -1.72
CA TYR A 154 -0.98 4.30 -0.27
C TYR A 154 -1.99 3.23 0.16
N GLY A 155 -2.81 2.70 -0.75
CA GLY A 155 -3.86 1.73 -0.42
C GLY A 155 -5.27 2.19 -0.76
N VAL A 156 -6.23 1.35 -0.37
CA VAL A 156 -7.67 1.61 -0.44
C VAL A 156 -8.12 2.41 0.78
N LEU A 157 -8.82 3.52 0.56
CA LEU A 157 -9.46 4.35 1.61
C LEU A 157 -10.88 3.95 1.94
N ARG A 158 -11.55 3.32 0.99
CA ARG A 158 -12.92 2.85 1.14
C ARG A 158 -13.25 1.90 0.01
N SER A 159 -14.02 0.88 0.33
CA SER A 159 -14.71 0.05 -0.65
C SER A 159 -16.15 -0.10 -0.20
N SER A 160 -17.09 0.31 -1.05
CA SER A 160 -18.52 0.08 -0.80
C SER A 160 -19.09 -0.77 -1.92
N VAL A 161 -19.87 -1.77 -1.57
CA VAL A 161 -20.43 -2.74 -2.51
C VAL A 161 -21.93 -2.85 -2.27
N THR A 162 -22.71 -2.75 -3.34
CA THR A 162 -24.12 -3.15 -3.40
C THR A 162 -24.24 -4.40 -4.26
N SER A 163 -25.45 -4.93 -4.42
CA SER A 163 -25.69 -6.13 -5.25
C SER A 163 -25.29 -5.99 -6.71
N TYR A 164 -25.16 -4.78 -7.25
CA TYR A 164 -24.90 -4.54 -8.68
C TYR A 164 -23.75 -3.57 -8.97
N LYS A 165 -23.22 -2.86 -7.97
CA LYS A 165 -22.10 -1.94 -8.16
C LYS A 165 -21.17 -1.88 -6.96
N LYS A 166 -19.90 -1.57 -7.23
CA LYS A 166 -18.84 -1.30 -6.27
C LYS A 166 -18.31 0.11 -6.50
N THR A 167 -17.98 0.78 -5.41
CA THR A 167 -17.22 2.04 -5.42
C THR A 167 -15.92 1.80 -4.68
N ILE A 168 -14.81 2.20 -5.29
CA ILE A 168 -13.48 2.04 -4.72
C ILE A 168 -12.85 3.42 -4.61
N GLU A 169 -12.35 3.76 -3.43
CA GLU A 169 -11.58 4.97 -3.20
C GLU A 169 -10.12 4.60 -2.95
N LEU A 170 -9.21 5.14 -3.76
CA LEU A 170 -7.77 4.91 -3.64
C LEU A 170 -7.07 6.15 -3.07
N ASP A 171 -6.03 5.96 -2.28
CA ASP A 171 -5.17 7.02 -1.75
C ASP A 171 -3.87 7.10 -2.56
N VAL A 172 -3.61 8.25 -3.18
CA VAL A 172 -2.42 8.43 -4.03
C VAL A 172 -1.74 9.76 -3.75
N ALA A 173 -0.43 9.82 -4.02
CA ALA A 173 0.29 11.08 -4.17
C ALA A 173 0.90 11.20 -5.56
N ILE A 174 0.84 12.40 -6.12
CA ILE A 174 1.42 12.75 -7.41
C ILE A 174 2.41 13.88 -7.20
N SER A 175 3.61 13.73 -7.75
CA SER A 175 4.65 14.76 -7.75
C SER A 175 5.02 15.15 -9.16
N ASN A 176 5.17 16.45 -9.40
CA ASN A 176 5.68 16.97 -10.66
C ASN A 176 7.21 17.04 -10.61
N ASN A 177 7.89 16.13 -11.30
CA ASN A 177 9.35 16.13 -11.42
C ASN A 177 9.83 16.99 -12.60
N GLY A 178 8.94 17.24 -13.56
CA GLY A 178 9.23 17.98 -14.77
C GLY A 178 9.36 19.49 -14.53
N THR A 179 9.78 20.20 -15.57
CA THR A 179 9.92 21.67 -15.55
C THR A 179 8.63 22.40 -15.92
N LYS A 180 7.68 21.70 -16.56
CA LYS A 180 6.40 22.27 -17.00
C LYS A 180 5.35 22.13 -15.89
N LYS A 181 4.35 23.01 -15.91
CA LYS A 181 3.16 22.88 -15.05
C LYS A 181 2.42 21.59 -15.41
N LEU A 182 2.04 20.83 -14.39
CA LEU A 182 1.29 19.59 -14.53
C LEU A 182 -0.16 19.84 -14.10
N VAL A 183 -1.10 19.73 -15.03
CA VAL A 183 -2.53 19.74 -14.72
C VAL A 183 -2.93 18.32 -14.33
N ILE A 184 -3.58 18.19 -13.18
CA ILE A 184 -4.05 16.91 -12.64
C ILE A 184 -5.55 17.02 -12.42
N GLU A 185 -6.29 16.07 -12.96
CA GLU A 185 -7.73 15.92 -12.75
C GLU A 185 -8.10 14.45 -12.54
N ALA A 186 -9.27 14.19 -11.96
CA ALA A 186 -9.73 12.82 -11.72
C ALA A 186 -9.76 11.96 -12.99
N ASN A 187 -10.17 12.54 -14.13
CA ASN A 187 -10.29 11.82 -15.41
C ASN A 187 -8.93 11.40 -16.02
N ASN A 188 -7.81 11.81 -15.44
CA ASN A 188 -6.49 11.36 -15.85
C ASN A 188 -6.14 9.96 -15.30
N PHE A 189 -6.96 9.41 -14.41
CA PHE A 189 -6.72 8.13 -13.77
C PHE A 189 -7.72 7.07 -14.23
N THR A 190 -7.19 5.92 -14.62
CA THR A 190 -7.96 4.72 -14.98
C THR A 190 -7.54 3.57 -14.07
N LEU A 191 -8.52 2.91 -13.47
CA LEU A 191 -8.35 1.67 -12.75
C LEU A 191 -8.68 0.52 -13.70
N LYS A 192 -7.82 -0.48 -13.78
CA LYS A 192 -8.07 -1.70 -14.52
C LYS A 192 -8.24 -2.88 -13.57
N ASP A 193 -9.22 -3.73 -13.85
CA ASP A 193 -9.48 -4.92 -13.05
C ASP A 193 -8.79 -6.18 -13.59
N GLN A 194 -9.01 -7.31 -12.91
CA GLN A 194 -8.40 -8.60 -13.24
C GLN A 194 -8.81 -9.18 -14.60
N TRP A 195 -9.87 -8.66 -15.22
CA TRP A 195 -10.32 -9.06 -16.55
C TRP A 195 -9.96 -8.03 -17.63
N GLY A 196 -9.24 -6.97 -17.24
CA GLY A 196 -8.85 -5.89 -18.13
C GLY A 196 -9.92 -4.83 -18.35
N TRP A 197 -11.01 -4.82 -17.58
CA TRP A 197 -12.01 -3.75 -17.68
C TRP A 197 -11.47 -2.46 -17.06
N GLU A 198 -11.69 -1.36 -17.77
CA GLU A 198 -11.23 -0.04 -17.38
C GLU A 198 -12.35 0.79 -16.73
N TYR A 199 -12.00 1.46 -15.64
CA TYR A 199 -12.87 2.34 -14.88
C TYR A 199 -12.17 3.69 -14.70
N MET A 200 -12.76 4.75 -15.24
CA MET A 200 -12.23 6.10 -15.06
C MET A 200 -12.58 6.64 -13.68
N SER A 201 -11.62 7.32 -13.04
CA SER A 201 -11.87 8.04 -11.79
C SER A 201 -12.77 9.26 -12.03
N ARG A 202 -13.54 9.63 -11.02
CA ARG A 202 -14.49 10.76 -11.02
C ARG A 202 -14.18 11.72 -9.88
N GLU A 203 -14.49 13.00 -10.07
CA GLU A 203 -14.38 13.99 -8.99
C GLU A 203 -15.40 13.74 -7.88
N TYR A 204 -16.55 13.13 -8.17
CA TYR A 204 -17.58 12.85 -7.17
C TYR A 204 -17.98 11.37 -7.17
N ASP A 205 -18.30 10.83 -5.99
CA ASP A 205 -19.02 9.57 -5.87
C ASP A 205 -20.52 9.75 -6.17
N ASN A 206 -21.25 8.62 -6.17
CA ASN A 206 -22.71 8.62 -6.35
C ASN A 206 -23.50 9.34 -5.24
N TYR A 207 -22.84 9.71 -4.13
CA TYR A 207 -23.40 10.33 -2.94
C TYR A 207 -22.83 11.74 -2.68
N ILE A 208 -22.27 12.39 -3.72
CA ILE A 208 -21.75 13.77 -3.70
C ILE A 208 -20.45 13.90 -2.87
N LYS A 209 -19.84 12.80 -2.43
CA LYS A 209 -18.53 12.84 -1.79
C LYS A 209 -17.49 13.24 -2.83
N LYS A 210 -16.65 14.20 -2.45
CA LYS A 210 -15.63 14.77 -3.32
C LYS A 210 -14.32 13.96 -3.25
N GLY A 211 -13.79 13.64 -4.41
CA GLY A 211 -12.47 13.09 -4.67
C GLY A 211 -11.51 14.18 -5.14
N MET A 212 -10.67 13.84 -6.10
CA MET A 212 -9.70 14.76 -6.70
C MET A 212 -10.38 15.82 -7.57
N SER A 213 -10.23 17.09 -7.19
CA SER A 213 -10.49 18.22 -8.09
C SER A 213 -9.32 18.48 -9.01
N GLU A 214 -9.60 19.18 -10.11
CA GLU A 214 -8.57 19.76 -10.95
C GLU A 214 -7.60 20.62 -10.11
N THR A 215 -6.31 20.40 -10.32
CA THR A 215 -5.24 21.14 -9.66
C THR A 215 -4.04 21.24 -10.59
N VAL A 216 -3.27 22.30 -10.43
CA VAL A 216 -2.03 22.52 -11.18
C VAL A 216 -0.86 22.42 -10.21
N LEU A 217 0.06 21.49 -10.47
CA LEU A 217 1.33 21.40 -9.76
C LEU A 217 2.43 22.11 -10.53
N VAL A 218 3.16 23.01 -9.88
CA VAL A 218 4.44 23.51 -10.42
C VAL A 218 5.56 22.51 -10.14
N GLN A 219 6.75 22.78 -10.67
CA GLN A 219 7.90 21.89 -10.53
C GLN A 219 8.20 21.58 -9.05
N ASN A 220 8.43 20.30 -8.76
CA ASN A 220 8.68 19.72 -7.43
C ASN A 220 7.52 19.82 -6.43
N GLU A 221 6.32 20.22 -6.85
CA GLU A 221 5.15 20.13 -6.00
C GLU A 221 4.58 18.72 -5.97
N THR A 222 4.00 18.38 -4.83
CA THR A 222 3.33 17.11 -4.57
C THR A 222 1.95 17.37 -4.01
N ILE A 223 0.96 16.64 -4.50
CA ILE A 223 -0.37 16.56 -3.90
C ILE A 223 -0.68 15.12 -3.52
N ARG A 224 -1.29 14.92 -2.35
CA ARG A 224 -1.94 13.67 -1.98
C ARG A 224 -3.45 13.86 -2.06
N SER A 225 -4.14 12.94 -2.72
CA SER A 225 -5.58 13.02 -2.93
C SER A 225 -6.19 11.63 -3.06
N ASN A 226 -7.50 11.55 -2.83
CA ASN A 226 -8.28 10.35 -3.09
C ASN A 226 -8.80 10.32 -4.54
N LEU A 227 -8.73 9.14 -5.15
CA LEU A 227 -9.34 8.84 -6.45
C LEU A 227 -10.61 8.02 -6.23
N ILE A 228 -11.67 8.29 -6.98
CA ILE A 228 -12.98 7.64 -6.82
C ILE A 228 -13.35 6.90 -8.10
N PHE A 229 -13.46 5.59 -8.01
CA PHE A 229 -13.92 4.73 -9.10
C PHE A 229 -15.32 4.22 -8.77
N ASN A 230 -16.33 4.77 -9.47
CA ASN A 230 -17.72 4.37 -9.33
C ASN A 230 -18.09 3.30 -10.35
N SER A 231 -19.18 2.56 -10.05
CA SER A 231 -19.77 1.58 -10.98
C SER A 231 -18.79 0.49 -11.41
N VAL A 232 -17.85 0.17 -10.52
CA VAL A 232 -17.00 -1.01 -10.63
C VAL A 232 -17.87 -2.25 -10.44
N SER A 233 -17.61 -3.34 -11.15
CA SER A 233 -18.37 -4.57 -10.90
C SER A 233 -18.13 -5.06 -9.46
N PRO A 234 -19.15 -5.58 -8.75
CA PRO A 234 -18.98 -6.11 -7.39
C PRO A 234 -17.88 -7.16 -7.25
N LEU A 235 -17.61 -7.90 -8.32
CA LEU A 235 -16.61 -8.96 -8.38
C LEU A 235 -15.24 -8.48 -8.89
N SER A 236 -15.15 -7.22 -9.34
CA SER A 236 -13.89 -6.67 -9.84
C SER A 236 -12.93 -6.36 -8.69
N ARG A 237 -11.69 -6.76 -8.89
CA ARG A 237 -10.54 -6.49 -8.04
C ARG A 237 -9.63 -5.48 -8.75
N PRO A 238 -9.20 -4.39 -8.09
CA PRO A 238 -8.16 -3.50 -8.61
C PRO A 238 -6.87 -4.25 -8.93
N VAL A 239 -6.32 -4.07 -10.14
CA VAL A 239 -5.07 -4.71 -10.55
C VAL A 239 -4.06 -3.70 -11.07
N GLU A 240 -4.48 -2.76 -11.93
CA GLU A 240 -3.58 -1.70 -12.41
C GLU A 240 -4.18 -0.32 -12.19
N LEU A 241 -3.35 0.63 -11.82
CA LEU A 241 -3.67 2.06 -11.81
C LEU A 241 -2.85 2.76 -12.90
N ILE A 242 -3.54 3.37 -13.84
CA ILE A 242 -2.96 4.09 -14.97
C ILE A 242 -3.16 5.58 -14.75
N TYR A 243 -2.08 6.36 -14.82
CA TYR A 243 -2.12 7.82 -14.79
C TYR A 243 -1.62 8.40 -16.11
N ARG A 244 -2.51 9.07 -16.84
CA ARG A 244 -2.20 9.78 -18.09
C ARG A 244 -1.85 11.24 -17.80
N TYR A 245 -0.57 11.59 -17.90
CA TYR A 245 -0.07 12.95 -17.64
C TYR A 245 0.13 13.79 -18.91
N SER A 246 -0.04 13.18 -20.09
CA SER A 246 -0.07 13.88 -21.38
C SER A 246 -0.93 13.09 -22.38
N ASN A 247 -1.25 13.67 -23.54
CA ASN A 247 -2.02 12.98 -24.59
C ASN A 247 -1.38 11.68 -25.09
N SER A 248 -0.05 11.54 -24.97
CA SER A 248 0.71 10.39 -25.46
C SER A 248 1.55 9.72 -24.38
N SER A 249 1.37 10.09 -23.11
CA SER A 249 2.24 9.61 -22.03
C SER A 249 1.45 9.23 -20.79
N TYR A 250 1.76 8.05 -20.26
CA TYR A 250 1.11 7.47 -19.09
C TYR A 250 2.12 6.74 -18.20
N LEU A 251 1.74 6.53 -16.95
CA LEU A 251 2.39 5.63 -16.00
C LEU A 251 1.39 4.52 -15.66
N THR A 252 1.84 3.26 -15.68
CA THR A 252 1.03 2.11 -15.25
C THR A 252 1.66 1.52 -14.00
N MET A 253 0.87 1.41 -12.93
CA MET A 253 1.29 0.85 -11.66
C MET A 253 0.49 -0.41 -11.37
N ASN A 254 1.16 -1.51 -11.07
CA ASN A 254 0.51 -2.71 -10.55
C ASN A 254 0.13 -2.47 -9.07
N ILE A 255 -1.15 -2.64 -8.75
CA ILE A 255 -1.73 -2.50 -7.41
C ILE A 255 -2.52 -3.75 -7.01
N ASP A 256 -2.25 -4.90 -7.62
CA ASP A 256 -2.87 -6.18 -7.26
C ASP A 256 -2.22 -6.77 -6.00
N PHE A 257 -2.62 -6.23 -4.86
CA PHE A 257 -2.12 -6.69 -3.56
C PHE A 257 -2.68 -8.04 -3.13
N GLU A 258 -3.72 -8.58 -3.77
CA GLU A 258 -4.43 -9.78 -3.28
C GLU A 258 -4.24 -11.02 -4.16
N GLY A 259 -3.43 -10.95 -5.22
CA GLY A 259 -2.98 -12.19 -5.83
C GLY A 259 -2.34 -11.97 -7.17
N GLY A 260 -1.02 -12.14 -7.20
CA GLY A 260 -0.14 -12.21 -8.37
C GLY A 260 -0.60 -13.18 -9.47
N LEU A 261 -1.75 -12.90 -10.06
CA LEU A 261 -2.37 -13.61 -11.18
C LEU A 261 -2.06 -12.90 -12.51
N LEU A 262 -1.41 -11.72 -12.49
CA LEU A 262 -0.68 -11.18 -13.64
C LEU A 262 0.82 -11.49 -13.53
N SER A 263 1.15 -12.78 -13.55
CA SER A 263 2.45 -13.22 -14.08
C SER A 263 2.19 -14.09 -15.30
N ALA A 264 1.47 -13.54 -16.28
CA ALA A 264 1.26 -14.19 -17.57
C ALA A 264 0.87 -13.19 -18.66
N GLU A 265 1.72 -12.20 -18.94
CA GLU A 265 1.99 -11.86 -20.34
C GLU A 265 3.50 -11.75 -20.50
N PRO A 266 4.13 -12.54 -21.40
CA PRO A 266 5.44 -12.15 -21.87
C PRO A 266 5.26 -10.81 -22.56
N GLU A 267 6.03 -9.81 -22.14
CA GLU A 267 6.33 -8.68 -23.00
C GLU A 267 6.66 -9.27 -24.38
N ASN A 268 5.90 -8.89 -25.41
CA ASN A 268 6.35 -9.10 -26.78
C ASN A 268 7.56 -8.20 -26.99
N VAL A 269 8.70 -8.64 -26.45
CA VAL A 269 10.02 -8.11 -26.74
C VAL A 269 10.24 -8.39 -28.21
N CYS A 270 10.21 -7.33 -29.00
CA CYS A 270 10.63 -7.35 -30.39
C CYS A 270 12.03 -7.96 -30.46
N THR A 271 12.14 -9.17 -31.02
CA THR A 271 13.39 -9.94 -31.09
C THR A 271 14.38 -9.43 -32.13
N ASP A 272 14.21 -8.20 -32.64
CA ASP A 272 15.09 -7.56 -33.62
C ASP A 272 15.32 -6.08 -33.30
N CYS A 273 15.87 -5.79 -32.11
CA CYS A 273 16.44 -4.47 -31.82
C CYS A 273 17.85 -4.66 -31.27
N GLU A 274 18.85 -4.34 -32.10
CA GLU A 274 20.26 -4.24 -31.73
C GLU A 274 20.45 -3.44 -30.44
N SER A 275 21.22 -4.00 -29.51
CA SER A 275 21.62 -3.36 -28.26
C SER A 275 22.64 -2.24 -28.50
N PRO A 276 22.60 -1.17 -27.69
CA PRO A 276 23.82 -0.55 -27.22
C PRO A 276 23.94 -0.56 -25.69
N GLU A 277 25.07 -1.12 -25.28
CA GLU A 277 25.90 -1.00 -24.07
C GLU A 277 25.36 -0.39 -22.76
N ASP A 278 25.71 -1.12 -21.70
CA ASP A 278 25.55 -0.83 -20.27
C ASP A 278 26.01 0.57 -19.82
N SER A 279 25.22 1.20 -18.95
CA SER A 279 25.79 2.14 -17.97
C SER A 279 25.19 1.95 -16.58
N ALA A 280 26.05 1.45 -15.68
CA ALA A 280 25.81 1.39 -14.25
C ALA A 280 25.76 2.82 -13.66
N SER A 281 24.57 3.37 -13.40
CA SER A 281 24.48 4.61 -12.58
C SER A 281 23.24 4.75 -11.67
N SER A 282 22.28 3.83 -11.68
CA SER A 282 21.01 4.06 -10.96
C SER A 282 21.06 3.84 -9.44
N LEU A 283 21.99 3.03 -8.92
CA LEU A 283 22.00 2.68 -7.49
C LEU A 283 22.58 3.80 -6.59
N ALA A 284 23.58 4.55 -7.07
CA ALA A 284 24.26 5.57 -6.27
C ALA A 284 23.43 6.87 -6.12
N GLY A 285 22.58 7.19 -7.10
CA GLY A 285 21.67 8.34 -7.05
C GLY A 285 20.55 8.17 -6.03
N SER A 286 19.99 6.96 -5.95
CA SER A 286 18.89 6.61 -5.04
C SER A 286 19.28 6.76 -3.56
N ILE A 287 20.47 6.29 -3.17
CA ILE A 287 20.95 6.38 -1.78
C ILE A 287 21.27 7.84 -1.38
N LYS A 288 21.75 8.66 -2.33
CA LYS A 288 22.11 10.07 -2.07
C LYS A 288 20.86 10.95 -1.92
N ALA A 289 19.81 10.68 -2.69
CA ALA A 289 18.53 11.42 -2.60
C ALA A 289 17.79 11.14 -1.27
N THR A 290 17.81 9.90 -0.80
CA THR A 290 17.16 9.50 0.46
C THR A 290 17.90 10.07 1.67
N LYS A 291 19.25 10.06 1.66
CA LYS A 291 20.06 10.64 2.75
C LYS A 291 19.95 12.18 2.83
N ALA A 292 19.82 12.85 1.68
CA ALA A 292 19.61 14.30 1.62
C ALA A 292 18.21 14.72 2.13
N ARG A 293 17.18 13.92 1.86
CA ARG A 293 15.83 14.14 2.39
C ARG A 293 15.77 13.96 3.92
N LEU A 294 16.45 12.96 4.47
CA LEU A 294 16.52 12.75 5.92
C LEU A 294 17.25 13.90 6.66
N ALA A 295 18.31 14.46 6.07
CA ALA A 295 19.05 15.58 6.65
C ALA A 295 18.25 16.90 6.66
N LYS A 296 17.39 17.10 5.66
CA LYS A 296 16.54 18.30 5.57
C LYS A 296 15.41 18.29 6.61
N VAL A 297 14.86 17.13 6.93
CA VAL A 297 13.86 16.95 8.01
C VAL A 297 14.47 17.19 9.39
N LYS A 298 15.71 16.76 9.66
CA LYS A 298 16.42 17.08 10.92
C LYS A 298 16.73 18.57 11.08
N LYS A 299 17.01 19.28 9.98
CA LYS A 299 17.24 20.74 10.04
C LYS A 299 15.97 21.52 10.33
N LEU A 300 14.83 21.11 9.81
CA LEU A 300 13.54 21.76 10.09
C LEU A 300 13.11 21.62 11.56
N ASN A 301 13.33 20.46 12.17
CA ASN A 301 13.03 20.22 13.59
C ASN A 301 14.00 20.86 14.59
N SER A 302 15.16 21.37 14.15
CA SER A 302 16.11 22.08 15.03
C SER A 302 16.00 23.61 14.93
N THR A 303 15.13 24.12 14.06
CA THR A 303 14.90 25.58 13.90
C THR A 303 13.61 26.08 14.55
N SER A 304 12.88 25.24 15.29
CA SER A 304 11.67 25.63 16.02
C SER A 304 11.79 25.55 17.55
N GLU A 305 13.00 25.74 18.11
CA GLU A 305 13.16 26.16 19.49
C GLU A 305 13.44 27.66 19.52
N SER A 306 12.37 28.47 19.52
CA SER A 306 12.48 29.86 19.94
C SER A 306 12.81 29.89 21.44
N ALA A 307 13.92 30.54 21.78
CA ALA A 307 14.42 30.76 23.13
C ALA A 307 13.33 31.18 24.15
N PRO A 308 13.41 30.75 25.42
CA PRO A 308 12.46 31.12 26.44
C PRO A 308 12.62 32.61 26.78
N LYS A 309 11.57 33.42 26.56
CA LYS A 309 11.47 34.76 27.12
C LYS A 309 11.10 34.63 28.61
N GLY A 310 12.04 35.03 29.46
CA GLY A 310 11.84 35.20 30.89
C GLY A 310 10.67 36.14 31.17
N ARG A 311 9.90 35.79 32.20
CA ARG A 311 8.84 36.62 32.76
C ARG A 311 9.37 37.15 34.08
N ASP A 312 9.79 38.41 34.07
CA ASP A 312 10.06 39.18 35.28
C ASP A 312 8.74 39.52 35.99
N GLU A 313 8.90 39.67 37.30
CA GLU A 313 7.90 39.86 38.35
C GLU A 313 6.98 41.07 38.16
N LEU A 314 5.69 40.86 38.48
CA LEU A 314 4.83 41.64 39.40
C LEU A 314 3.39 41.11 39.37
#